data_AF-A0A8C3LHN3-F1
#
_entry.id   AF-A0A8C3LHN3-F1
#
_cell.length_a   1.000
_cell.length_b   1.000
_cell.length_c   1.000
_cell.angle_alpha   90.00
_cell.angle_beta   90.00
_cell.angle_gamma   90.00
#
_symmetry.space_group_name_H-M   'P 1'
#
loop_
_entity.id
_entity.type
_entity.pdbx_description
1 polymer ?
#
loop_
_entity_poly.entity_id
_entity_poly.type
_entity_poly.pdbx_seq_one_letter_code
_entity_poly.pdbx_strand_id
1 'polypeptide(L)'
;MLCPSLKASLQLLILTGLLDVTSGGSGLHIEPEDAELVLRLHSTFSLVCYGDSALVWERDGQPLTALLEHRDGVFVSNLTLKNVTGRHTGEYACFYSSDQAPERAERKALYIYVPDPSLVFLPAITSEEFFIFITGYTEAIIPCRVTNPELQVALYEKKVENPIPAAYDPQQGFKGFFEDKTYYCQAIVDDQEVDSDTFYVYRIQVSSVNVSISAVQTVVRQGENVTLMCTVSGNELVNFNWDYPRKQAGKAVEPVTDFLPGSPH
;
A
#
# COMPACT_ATOMS: atom_id res chain seq x y z
N MET A 1 62.76 56.76 -32.55
CA MET A 1 62.02 57.67 -31.67
C MET A 1 60.55 57.53 -31.97
N LEU A 2 59.77 57.51 -30.89
CA LEU A 2 58.31 57.42 -30.74
C LEU A 2 57.62 56.05 -30.81
N CYS A 3 56.80 55.89 -29.78
CA CYS A 3 56.07 54.75 -29.22
C CYS A 3 54.81 54.36 -30.03
N PRO A 4 54.17 53.23 -29.66
CA PRO A 4 53.12 52.56 -30.42
C PRO A 4 51.72 53.12 -30.13
N SER A 5 50.80 53.00 -31.07
CA SER A 5 49.36 53.16 -30.80
C SER A 5 48.69 51.79 -30.71
N LEU A 6 48.33 51.42 -29.48
CA LEU A 6 47.37 50.36 -29.18
C LEU A 6 46.04 50.67 -29.89
N LYS A 7 45.58 49.79 -30.77
CA LYS A 7 44.16 49.70 -31.12
C LYS A 7 43.57 48.53 -30.36
N ALA A 8 42.94 48.83 -29.23
CA ALA A 8 42.12 47.90 -28.49
C ALA A 8 40.88 47.55 -29.35
N SER A 9 40.81 46.29 -29.77
CA SER A 9 39.62 45.71 -30.39
C SER A 9 38.61 45.44 -29.28
N LEU A 10 37.55 46.24 -29.21
CA LEU A 10 36.44 46.06 -28.27
C LEU A 10 35.58 44.87 -28.77
N GLN A 11 35.83 43.68 -28.25
CA GLN A 11 34.94 42.54 -28.44
C GLN A 11 33.69 42.74 -27.57
N LEU A 12 32.56 43.00 -28.20
CA LEU A 12 31.25 42.99 -27.55
C LEU A 12 30.67 41.57 -27.68
N LEU A 13 31.05 40.66 -26.77
CA LEU A 13 30.28 39.43 -26.58
C LEU A 13 29.02 39.79 -25.80
N ILE A 14 27.90 39.92 -26.51
CA ILE A 14 26.59 40.07 -25.92
C ILE A 14 26.19 38.67 -25.42
N LEU A 15 26.53 38.34 -24.18
CA LEU A 15 25.96 37.18 -23.51
C LEU A 15 24.50 37.54 -23.18
N THR A 16 23.58 37.25 -24.08
CA THR A 16 22.16 37.23 -23.75
C THR A 16 21.95 36.08 -22.77
N GLY A 17 22.05 36.37 -21.48
CA GLY A 17 21.51 35.50 -20.45
C GLY A 17 20.01 35.44 -20.69
N LEU A 18 19.53 34.34 -21.27
CA LEU A 18 18.15 33.94 -21.05
C LEU A 18 18.04 33.77 -19.53
N LEU A 19 17.30 34.67 -18.90
CA LEU A 19 16.63 34.34 -17.66
C LEU A 19 15.68 33.22 -18.06
N ASP A 20 16.10 31.97 -17.82
CA ASP A 20 15.15 30.88 -17.68
C ASP A 20 14.25 31.28 -16.53
N VAL A 21 13.12 31.89 -16.89
CA VAL A 21 11.95 31.94 -16.02
C VAL A 21 11.54 30.49 -15.89
N THR A 22 12.10 29.81 -14.89
CA THR A 22 11.52 28.59 -14.37
C THR A 22 10.13 29.00 -13.94
N SER A 23 9.15 28.65 -14.76
CA SER A 23 7.74 28.66 -14.40
C SER A 23 7.65 27.89 -13.09
N GLY A 24 7.62 28.60 -11.95
CA GLY A 24 7.33 28.01 -10.65
C GLY A 24 6.05 27.22 -10.80
N GLY A 25 6.11 25.92 -10.50
CA GLY A 25 5.09 24.96 -10.89
C GLY A 25 3.72 25.39 -10.40
N SER A 26 2.83 25.71 -11.34
CA SER A 26 1.39 25.87 -11.09
C SER A 26 0.76 24.48 -10.94
N GLY A 27 1.20 23.73 -9.94
CA GLY A 27 0.76 22.35 -9.71
C GLY A 27 0.84 21.99 -8.23
N LEU A 28 0.20 20.87 -7.88
CA LEU A 28 0.19 20.35 -6.53
C LEU A 28 1.60 20.03 -6.06
N HIS A 29 2.03 20.61 -4.94
CA HIS A 29 3.34 20.32 -4.34
C HIS A 29 3.28 20.40 -2.82
N ILE A 30 4.24 19.72 -2.18
CA ILE A 30 4.38 19.64 -0.73
C ILE A 30 5.73 20.25 -0.35
N GLU A 31 5.73 21.02 0.74
CA GLU A 31 6.93 21.50 1.41
C GLU A 31 7.07 20.81 2.79
N PRO A 32 8.30 20.32 3.13
CA PRO A 32 9.49 20.28 2.27
C PRO A 32 9.33 19.31 1.08
N GLU A 33 10.13 19.50 0.03
CA GLU A 33 10.05 18.71 -1.22
C GLU A 33 10.67 17.30 -1.11
N ASP A 34 11.32 16.98 0.01
CA ASP A 34 11.93 15.68 0.24
C ASP A 34 10.88 14.56 0.18
N ALA A 35 11.18 13.51 -0.60
CA ALA A 35 10.31 12.33 -0.69
C ALA A 35 10.25 11.54 0.62
N GLU A 36 11.27 11.69 1.47
CA GLU A 36 11.40 11.01 2.76
C GLU A 36 11.91 11.98 3.83
N LEU A 37 11.32 11.91 5.02
CA LEU A 37 11.68 12.75 6.16
C LEU A 37 11.92 11.90 7.41
N VAL A 38 12.97 12.20 8.16
CA VAL A 38 13.22 11.59 9.48
C VAL A 38 12.98 12.64 10.57
N LEU A 39 11.92 12.46 11.36
CA LEU A 39 11.56 13.37 12.43
C LEU A 39 12.05 12.86 13.78
N ARG A 40 12.37 13.80 14.68
CA ARG A 40 12.76 13.46 16.05
C ARG A 40 11.54 13.08 16.88
N LEU A 41 11.69 12.06 17.72
CA LEU A 41 10.67 11.65 18.69
C LEU A 41 10.24 12.82 19.60
N HIS A 42 8.94 12.93 19.87
CA HIS A 42 8.28 13.99 20.65
C HIS A 42 8.38 15.41 20.05
N SER A 43 8.86 15.55 18.81
CA SER A 43 8.91 16.84 18.13
C SER A 43 7.54 17.26 17.57
N THR A 44 7.46 18.51 17.11
CA THR A 44 6.34 19.01 16.31
C THR A 44 6.87 19.39 14.93
N PHE A 45 6.17 18.98 13.88
CA PHE A 45 6.55 19.25 12.49
C PHE A 45 5.32 19.65 11.67
N SER A 46 5.51 20.48 10.65
CA SER A 46 4.42 20.92 9.77
C SER A 46 4.76 20.59 8.33
N LEU A 47 3.83 19.95 7.64
CA LEU A 47 3.82 19.82 6.19
C LEU A 47 2.89 20.88 5.61
N VAL A 48 3.30 21.48 4.50
CA VAL A 48 2.47 22.45 3.80
C VAL A 48 2.26 21.97 2.38
N CYS A 49 1.00 21.89 1.96
CA CYS A 49 0.64 21.53 0.60
C CYS A 49 0.04 22.74 -0.11
N TYR A 50 0.43 22.94 -1.35
CA TYR A 50 0.01 24.06 -2.17
C TYR A 50 -0.68 23.55 -3.43
N GLY A 51 -1.70 24.27 -3.86
CA GLY A 51 -2.44 23.95 -5.07
C GLY A 51 -3.38 25.06 -5.48
N ASP A 52 -3.99 24.90 -6.64
CA ASP A 52 -4.91 25.86 -7.26
C ASP A 52 -6.40 25.50 -7.03
N SER A 53 -6.69 24.55 -6.14
CA SER A 53 -8.02 24.19 -5.66
C SER A 53 -7.93 23.59 -4.26
N ALA A 54 -9.07 23.35 -3.60
CA ALA A 54 -9.12 22.82 -2.25
C ALA A 54 -8.36 21.50 -2.10
N LEU A 55 -7.58 21.40 -1.02
CA LEU A 55 -6.64 20.31 -0.77
C LEU A 55 -7.03 19.51 0.46
N VAL A 56 -6.77 18.21 0.42
CA VAL A 56 -7.00 17.27 1.52
C VAL A 56 -5.72 16.50 1.79
N TRP A 57 -5.42 16.30 3.06
CA TRP A 57 -4.38 15.39 3.52
C TRP A 57 -4.99 14.04 3.89
N GLU A 58 -4.32 12.96 3.57
CA GLU A 58 -4.68 11.62 3.99
C GLU A 58 -3.47 10.84 4.53
N ARG A 59 -3.79 9.82 5.33
CA ARG A 59 -2.87 8.76 5.72
C ARG A 59 -3.67 7.48 5.97
N ASP A 60 -3.14 6.35 5.48
CA ASP A 60 -3.75 5.03 5.66
C ASP A 60 -5.25 5.00 5.23
N GLY A 61 -5.57 5.72 4.15
CA GLY A 61 -6.94 5.85 3.61
C GLY A 61 -7.88 6.73 4.44
N GLN A 62 -7.38 7.42 5.47
CA GLN A 62 -8.17 8.30 6.32
C GLN A 62 -7.78 9.77 6.13
N PRO A 63 -8.76 10.70 6.01
CA PRO A 63 -8.47 12.12 5.90
C PRO A 63 -7.92 12.66 7.23
N LEU A 64 -6.91 13.54 7.13
CA LEU A 64 -6.28 14.21 8.26
C LEU A 64 -6.84 15.61 8.44
N THR A 65 -6.93 16.06 9.70
CA THR A 65 -7.31 17.43 10.01
C THR A 65 -6.14 18.37 9.74
N ALA A 66 -6.30 19.26 8.76
CA ALA A 66 -5.32 20.28 8.39
C ALA A 66 -5.98 21.65 8.28
N LEU A 67 -5.19 22.71 8.46
CA LEU A 67 -5.64 24.08 8.28
C LEU A 67 -5.59 24.44 6.80
N LEU A 68 -6.75 24.64 6.18
CA LEU A 68 -6.86 25.08 4.79
C LEU A 68 -7.06 26.61 4.74
N GLU A 69 -6.16 27.29 4.06
CA GLU A 69 -6.24 28.72 3.76
C GLU A 69 -6.30 28.93 2.24
N HIS A 70 -6.95 30.01 1.82
CA HIS A 70 -6.93 30.47 0.44
C HIS A 70 -6.43 31.91 0.41
N ARG A 71 -5.28 32.13 -0.23
CA ARG A 71 -4.59 33.42 -0.29
C ARG A 71 -4.06 33.65 -1.70
N ASP A 72 -4.33 34.83 -2.25
CA ASP A 72 -3.81 35.28 -3.54
C ASP A 72 -4.05 34.29 -4.71
N GLY A 73 -5.18 33.57 -4.68
CA GLY A 73 -5.56 32.60 -5.72
C GLY A 73 -4.94 31.21 -5.54
N VAL A 74 -4.21 30.96 -4.45
CA VAL A 74 -3.58 29.68 -4.12
C VAL A 74 -4.18 29.11 -2.83
N PHE A 75 -4.48 27.81 -2.86
CA PHE A 75 -4.88 27.04 -1.68
C PHE A 75 -3.64 26.50 -0.97
N VAL A 76 -3.60 26.68 0.34
CA VAL A 76 -2.49 26.28 1.21
C VAL A 76 -3.06 25.45 2.35
N SER A 77 -2.65 24.19 2.45
CA SER A 77 -3.12 23.26 3.48
C SER A 77 -1.96 22.86 4.40
N ASN A 78 -1.99 23.34 5.65
CA ASN A 78 -0.97 23.09 6.66
C ASN A 78 -1.40 21.95 7.60
N LEU A 79 -0.68 20.83 7.52
CA LEU A 79 -0.81 19.69 8.43
C LEU A 79 0.26 19.80 9.51
N THR A 80 -0.17 20.01 10.76
CA THR A 80 0.74 20.06 11.91
C THR A 80 0.70 18.77 12.73
N LEU A 81 1.79 18.02 12.72
CA LEU A 81 2.00 16.81 13.52
C LEU A 81 2.64 17.21 14.86
N LYS A 82 1.93 17.03 15.98
CA LYS A 82 2.41 17.43 17.31
C LYS A 82 2.79 16.22 18.14
N ASN A 83 3.90 16.35 18.89
CA ASN A 83 4.39 15.31 19.79
C ASN A 83 4.47 13.94 19.10
N VAL A 84 5.20 13.89 17.98
CA VAL A 84 5.27 12.72 17.11
C VAL A 84 5.92 11.52 17.81
N THR A 85 5.45 10.32 17.49
CA THR A 85 5.89 9.03 18.03
C THR A 85 6.12 8.05 16.88
N GLY A 86 6.65 6.84 17.13
CA GLY A 86 6.82 5.83 16.08
C GLY A 86 5.55 5.53 15.29
N ARG A 87 4.37 5.67 15.91
CA ARG A 87 3.05 5.54 15.28
C ARG A 87 2.74 6.61 14.23
N HIS A 88 3.56 7.66 14.13
CA HIS A 88 3.47 8.66 13.08
C HIS A 88 4.31 8.31 11.85
N THR A 89 5.04 7.19 11.87
CA THR A 89 5.77 6.69 10.69
C THR A 89 4.79 6.17 9.63
N GLY A 90 4.95 6.58 8.38
CA GLY A 90 4.10 6.17 7.27
C GLY A 90 4.06 7.16 6.11
N GLU A 91 3.28 6.82 5.08
CA GLU A 91 3.02 7.70 3.94
C GLU A 91 1.99 8.77 4.31
N TYR A 92 2.31 10.02 3.96
CA TYR A 92 1.41 11.16 4.04
C TYR A 92 1.18 11.68 2.63
N ALA A 93 -0.08 11.78 2.22
CA ALA A 93 -0.43 12.24 0.89
C ALA A 93 -1.33 13.47 0.94
N CYS A 94 -1.09 14.38 -0.01
CA CYS A 94 -1.94 15.52 -0.30
C CYS A 94 -2.50 15.38 -1.71
N PHE A 95 -3.77 15.72 -1.90
CA PHE A 95 -4.45 15.67 -3.19
C PHE A 95 -5.59 16.70 -3.25
N TYR A 96 -6.09 16.95 -4.46
CA TYR A 96 -7.24 17.82 -4.66
C TYR A 96 -8.52 17.17 -4.15
N SER A 97 -9.34 17.93 -3.43
CA SER A 97 -10.63 17.47 -2.93
C SER A 97 -11.54 17.04 -4.09
N SER A 98 -11.92 15.76 -4.12
CA SER A 98 -12.81 15.20 -5.14
C SER A 98 -14.20 15.85 -5.17
N ASP A 99 -14.65 16.40 -4.04
CA ASP A 99 -15.94 17.08 -3.95
C ASP A 99 -15.94 18.45 -4.66
N GLN A 100 -14.78 19.12 -4.69
CA GLN A 100 -14.63 20.46 -5.26
C GLN A 100 -13.90 20.47 -6.61
N ALA A 101 -13.09 19.46 -6.89
CA ALA A 101 -12.30 19.33 -8.11
C ALA A 101 -12.29 17.86 -8.62
N PRO A 102 -13.44 17.29 -8.99
CA PRO A 102 -13.57 15.88 -9.39
C PRO A 102 -12.76 15.52 -10.65
N GLU A 103 -12.47 16.49 -11.51
CA GLU A 103 -11.66 16.29 -12.72
C GLU A 103 -10.15 16.29 -12.44
N ARG A 104 -9.71 16.63 -11.22
CA ARG A 104 -8.29 16.65 -10.82
C ARG A 104 -7.97 15.46 -9.93
N ALA A 105 -7.14 14.57 -10.47
CA ALA A 105 -6.68 13.36 -9.77
C ALA A 105 -5.21 13.43 -9.31
N GLU A 106 -4.58 14.62 -9.34
CA GLU A 106 -3.19 14.73 -8.91
C GLU A 106 -3.06 14.48 -7.41
N ARG A 107 -2.09 13.63 -7.05
CA ARG A 107 -1.72 13.25 -5.67
C ARG A 107 -0.21 13.38 -5.52
N LYS A 108 0.23 13.97 -4.42
CA LYS A 108 1.63 13.99 -3.99
C LYS A 108 1.74 13.30 -2.65
N ALA A 109 2.81 12.56 -2.43
CA ALA A 109 3.04 11.84 -1.19
C ALA A 109 4.51 11.91 -0.81
N LEU A 110 4.77 11.80 0.49
CA LEU A 110 6.08 11.62 1.07
C LEU A 110 5.98 10.63 2.23
N TYR A 111 7.11 10.02 2.60
CA TYR A 111 7.18 9.10 3.71
C TYR A 111 7.84 9.77 4.92
N ILE A 112 7.23 9.63 6.09
CA ILE A 112 7.81 10.10 7.35
C ILE A 112 8.29 8.90 8.15
N TYR A 113 9.53 8.95 8.61
CA TYR A 113 10.06 8.09 9.66
C TYR A 113 10.14 8.84 10.98
N VAL A 114 9.72 8.19 12.06
CA VAL A 114 9.91 8.70 13.43
C VAL A 114 10.58 7.60 14.25
N PRO A 115 11.94 7.52 14.23
CA PRO A 115 12.68 6.52 14.99
C PRO A 115 12.25 6.48 16.46
N ASP A 116 11.64 5.37 16.87
CA ASP A 116 11.11 5.17 18.21
C ASP A 116 11.61 3.83 18.76
N PRO A 117 12.56 3.83 19.70
CA PRO A 117 13.10 2.60 20.28
C PRO A 117 12.04 1.74 20.98
N SER A 118 10.92 2.34 21.40
CA SER A 118 9.80 1.60 22.02
C SER A 118 8.84 0.99 20.99
N LEU A 119 8.99 1.34 19.71
CA LEU A 119 8.20 0.83 18.60
C LEU A 119 9.10 0.62 17.38
N VAL A 120 9.83 -0.49 17.37
CA VAL A 120 10.75 -0.86 16.30
C VAL A 120 9.98 -1.16 15.01
N PHE A 121 9.06 -2.14 15.08
CA PHE A 121 8.15 -2.48 13.99
C PHE A 121 6.81 -1.75 14.14
N LEU A 122 6.28 -1.27 13.02
CA LEU A 122 4.93 -0.72 12.97
C LEU A 122 3.90 -1.85 13.18
N PRO A 123 2.92 -1.66 14.07
CA PRO A 123 1.87 -2.64 14.28
C PRO A 123 0.91 -2.63 13.09
N ALA A 124 0.34 -3.79 12.79
CA ALA A 124 -0.78 -3.88 11.86
C ALA A 124 -1.96 -3.02 12.34
N ILE A 125 -2.66 -2.37 11.41
CA ILE A 125 -3.85 -1.57 11.73
C ILE A 125 -5.05 -2.51 11.94
N THR A 126 -5.13 -3.55 11.12
CA THR A 126 -6.18 -4.57 11.13
C THR A 126 -5.62 -5.96 11.32
N SER A 127 -6.42 -6.89 11.86
CA SER A 127 -6.01 -8.29 12.00
C SER A 127 -5.80 -9.00 10.65
N GLU A 128 -6.38 -8.47 9.58
CA GLU A 128 -6.28 -9.02 8.22
C GLU A 128 -4.88 -8.85 7.63
N GLU A 129 -4.12 -7.83 8.04
CA GLU A 129 -2.75 -7.58 7.58
C GLU A 129 -1.75 -8.66 8.02
N PHE A 130 -2.09 -9.47 9.04
CA PHE A 130 -1.29 -10.63 9.42
C PHE A 130 -1.45 -11.81 8.44
N PHE A 131 -2.51 -11.81 7.60
CA PHE A 131 -2.82 -12.88 6.65
C PHE A 131 -2.52 -12.45 5.23
N ILE A 132 -1.52 -13.08 4.61
CA ILE A 132 -1.04 -12.73 3.28
C ILE A 132 -1.54 -13.79 2.31
N PHE A 133 -2.62 -13.45 1.59
CA PHE A 133 -3.22 -14.32 0.59
C PHE A 133 -2.57 -14.11 -0.78
N ILE A 134 -2.01 -15.17 -1.36
CA ILE A 134 -1.33 -15.15 -2.65
C ILE A 134 -2.12 -16.02 -3.62
N THR A 135 -2.39 -15.52 -4.82
CA THR A 135 -2.98 -16.32 -5.89
C THR A 135 -1.98 -16.51 -7.02
N GLY A 136 -1.82 -17.75 -7.48
CA GLY A 136 -0.84 -18.09 -8.52
C GLY A 136 0.62 -17.93 -8.06
N TYR A 137 1.52 -17.74 -9.03
CA TYR A 137 2.95 -17.59 -8.80
C TYR A 137 3.37 -16.12 -8.90
N THR A 138 3.06 -15.36 -7.87
CA THR A 138 3.39 -13.93 -7.73
C THR A 138 4.25 -13.68 -6.49
N GLU A 139 5.00 -12.59 -6.53
CA GLU A 139 5.67 -12.05 -5.35
C GLU A 139 4.63 -11.49 -4.38
N ALA A 140 4.91 -11.60 -3.08
CA ALA A 140 4.15 -10.97 -2.03
C ALA A 140 5.08 -10.13 -1.14
N ILE A 141 4.47 -9.42 -0.18
CA ILE A 141 5.18 -8.58 0.78
C ILE A 141 4.86 -9.09 2.18
N ILE A 142 5.89 -9.32 3.00
CA ILE A 142 5.76 -9.46 4.45
C ILE A 142 5.87 -8.06 5.06
N PRO A 143 4.79 -7.44 5.55
CA PRO A 143 4.72 -6.00 5.79
C PRO A 143 5.31 -5.54 7.14
N CYS A 144 6.47 -6.07 7.51
CA CYS A 144 7.19 -5.70 8.74
C CYS A 144 8.01 -4.41 8.56
N ARG A 145 7.30 -3.29 8.54
CA ARG A 145 7.88 -1.95 8.38
C ARG A 145 8.51 -1.46 9.69
N VAL A 146 9.60 -0.72 9.59
CA VAL A 146 10.32 -0.17 10.75
C VAL A 146 10.13 1.34 10.88
N THR A 147 10.26 1.86 12.10
CA THR A 147 10.18 3.31 12.37
C THR A 147 11.50 4.04 12.10
N ASN A 148 12.61 3.32 11.99
CA ASN A 148 13.94 3.83 11.67
C ASN A 148 14.48 3.15 10.39
N PRO A 149 14.69 3.89 9.29
CA PRO A 149 15.08 3.32 8.01
C PRO A 149 16.50 2.73 8.00
N GLU A 150 17.34 3.09 8.97
CA GLU A 150 18.72 2.62 9.08
C GLU A 150 18.85 1.25 9.79
N LEU A 151 17.74 0.68 10.26
CA LEU A 151 17.76 -0.62 10.94
C LEU A 151 18.03 -1.75 9.96
N GLN A 152 18.90 -2.67 10.39
CA GLN A 152 19.09 -3.94 9.72
C GLN A 152 17.99 -4.89 10.15
N VAL A 153 17.23 -5.39 9.18
CA VAL A 153 16.12 -6.30 9.39
C VAL A 153 16.41 -7.61 8.65
N ALA A 154 16.12 -8.73 9.31
CA ALA A 154 16.18 -10.07 8.74
C ALA A 154 14.81 -10.72 8.76
N LEU A 155 14.54 -11.58 7.78
CA LEU A 155 13.30 -12.35 7.67
C LEU A 155 13.55 -13.79 8.13
N TYR A 156 12.64 -14.35 8.90
CA TYR A 156 12.69 -15.74 9.35
C TYR A 156 11.40 -16.48 9.05
N GLU A 157 11.53 -17.77 8.75
CA GLU A 157 10.41 -18.72 8.80
C GLU A 157 10.38 -19.33 10.21
N LYS A 158 9.19 -19.45 10.80
CA LYS A 158 9.04 -19.81 12.23
C LYS A 158 9.71 -21.12 12.65
N LYS A 159 9.91 -22.08 11.73
CA LYS A 159 10.54 -23.38 12.03
C LYS A 159 11.99 -23.48 11.56
N VAL A 160 12.57 -22.42 10.98
CA VAL A 160 13.93 -22.40 10.45
C VAL A 160 14.74 -21.34 11.18
N GLU A 161 15.91 -21.72 11.68
CA GLU A 161 16.79 -20.82 12.44
C GLU A 161 17.57 -19.85 11.56
N ASN A 162 17.78 -20.16 10.28
CA ASN A 162 18.55 -19.30 9.39
C ASN A 162 17.67 -18.21 8.77
N PRO A 163 18.18 -16.98 8.63
CA PRO A 163 17.46 -15.92 7.96
C PRO A 163 17.27 -16.22 6.47
N ILE A 164 16.11 -15.85 5.95
CA ILE A 164 15.76 -15.97 4.54
C ILE A 164 16.36 -14.78 3.79
N PRO A 165 17.16 -15.02 2.74
CA PRO A 165 17.63 -13.94 1.89
C PRO A 165 16.46 -13.40 1.05
N ALA A 166 16.02 -12.18 1.36
CA ALA A 166 14.97 -11.47 0.63
C ALA A 166 15.28 -9.97 0.58
N ALA A 167 14.76 -9.27 -0.44
CA ALA A 167 14.92 -7.83 -0.55
C ALA A 167 14.03 -7.12 0.47
N TYR A 168 14.62 -6.23 1.26
CA TYR A 168 13.92 -5.44 2.27
C TYR A 168 13.75 -3.99 1.81
N ASP A 169 12.54 -3.48 1.92
CA ASP A 169 12.19 -2.07 1.74
C ASP A 169 11.64 -1.56 3.10
N PRO A 170 12.28 -0.59 3.78
CA PRO A 170 11.81 -0.12 5.08
C PRO A 170 10.39 0.49 5.07
N GLN A 171 9.90 0.97 3.91
CA GLN A 171 8.54 1.50 3.74
C GLN A 171 7.48 0.41 3.52
N GLN A 172 7.87 -0.77 3.06
CA GLN A 172 6.94 -1.84 2.65
C GLN A 172 7.13 -3.14 3.41
N GLY A 173 8.37 -3.58 3.63
CA GLY A 173 8.75 -4.85 4.24
C GLY A 173 9.58 -5.73 3.31
N PHE A 174 9.54 -7.05 3.50
CA PHE A 174 10.24 -7.99 2.62
C PHE A 174 9.42 -8.35 1.40
N LYS A 175 9.98 -8.20 0.21
CA LYS A 175 9.35 -8.62 -1.04
C LYS A 175 9.99 -9.91 -1.58
N GLY A 176 9.16 -10.87 -1.98
CA GLY A 176 9.65 -12.10 -2.60
C GLY A 176 8.59 -13.18 -2.79
N PHE A 177 9.04 -14.38 -3.15
CA PHE A 177 8.19 -15.57 -3.27
C PHE A 177 8.22 -16.36 -1.95
N PHE A 178 7.09 -16.38 -1.25
CA PHE A 178 6.96 -17.05 0.04
C PHE A 178 6.11 -18.31 -0.07
N GLU A 179 6.52 -19.40 0.58
CA GLU A 179 5.70 -20.61 0.74
C GLU A 179 4.61 -20.42 1.79
N ASP A 180 3.64 -21.34 1.83
CA ASP A 180 2.51 -21.37 2.78
C ASP A 180 2.98 -21.71 4.20
N LYS A 181 3.62 -20.72 4.80
CA LYS A 181 4.31 -20.82 6.07
C LYS A 181 4.11 -19.55 6.87
N THR A 182 4.68 -19.59 8.07
CA THR A 182 4.59 -18.53 9.05
C THR A 182 5.94 -17.80 9.12
N TYR A 183 5.91 -16.49 8.95
CA TYR A 183 7.10 -15.65 8.91
C TYR A 183 7.07 -14.58 9.99
N TYR A 184 8.23 -14.11 10.39
CA TYR A 184 8.40 -12.94 11.25
C TYR A 184 9.70 -12.24 10.87
N CYS A 185 9.80 -10.95 11.20
CA CYS A 185 10.99 -10.17 10.97
C CYS A 185 11.68 -9.90 12.30
N GLN A 186 12.99 -9.75 12.25
CA GLN A 186 13.81 -9.45 13.41
C GLN A 186 14.74 -8.30 13.07
N ALA A 187 14.87 -7.35 13.98
CA ALA A 187 15.79 -6.23 13.88
C ALA A 187 16.72 -6.22 15.09
N ILE A 188 17.92 -5.66 14.91
CA ILE A 188 18.89 -5.46 15.99
C ILE A 188 18.83 -3.99 16.43
N VAL A 189 18.49 -3.75 17.69
CA VAL A 189 18.44 -2.42 18.31
C VAL A 189 19.25 -2.44 19.59
N ASP A 190 20.29 -1.63 19.67
CA ASP A 190 21.21 -1.56 20.83
C ASP A 190 21.71 -2.96 21.28
N ASP A 191 22.15 -3.76 20.30
CA ASP A 191 22.61 -5.15 20.47
C ASP A 191 21.55 -6.13 21.01
N GLN A 192 20.27 -5.76 20.96
CA GLN A 192 19.15 -6.65 21.29
C GLN A 192 18.33 -7.00 20.05
N GLU A 193 17.97 -8.27 19.97
CA GLU A 193 17.03 -8.77 18.96
C GLU A 193 15.61 -8.38 19.35
N VAL A 194 14.91 -7.71 18.44
CA VAL A 194 13.50 -7.37 18.57
C VAL A 194 12.76 -8.04 17.42
N ASP A 195 11.75 -8.84 17.76
CA ASP A 195 10.92 -9.54 16.79
C ASP A 195 9.66 -8.72 16.46
N SER A 196 9.19 -8.83 15.22
CA SER A 196 7.90 -8.32 14.78
C SER A 196 6.75 -9.25 15.23
N ASP A 197 5.52 -8.83 14.93
CA ASP A 197 4.40 -9.75 14.86
C ASP A 197 4.63 -10.86 13.83
N THR A 198 3.82 -11.92 13.94
CA THR A 198 3.86 -13.07 13.04
C THR A 198 2.91 -12.90 11.87
N PHE A 199 3.38 -13.20 10.66
CA PHE A 199 2.62 -13.17 9.41
C PHE A 199 2.38 -14.59 8.89
N TYR A 200 1.18 -14.83 8.35
CA TYR A 200 0.74 -16.12 7.85
C TYR A 200 0.51 -16.02 6.35
N VAL A 201 1.33 -16.72 5.57
CA VAL A 201 1.18 -16.79 4.10
C VAL A 201 0.27 -17.95 3.73
N TYR A 202 -0.71 -17.68 2.86
CA TYR A 202 -1.64 -18.66 2.32
C TYR A 202 -1.71 -18.52 0.79
N ARG A 203 -1.34 -19.57 0.06
CA ARG A 203 -1.46 -19.65 -1.39
C ARG A 203 -2.77 -20.30 -1.72
N ILE A 204 -3.69 -19.46 -2.15
CA ILE A 204 -5.00 -19.92 -2.60
C ILE A 204 -4.84 -20.50 -4.00
N GLN A 205 -5.19 -21.77 -4.12
CA GLN A 205 -5.22 -22.45 -5.40
C GLN A 205 -6.41 -21.91 -6.22
N VAL A 206 -6.09 -21.26 -7.34
CA VAL A 206 -7.07 -20.73 -8.30
C VAL A 206 -6.80 -21.31 -9.68
N SER A 207 -7.81 -21.90 -10.29
CA SER A 207 -7.77 -22.46 -11.64
C SER A 207 -9.03 -22.10 -12.43
N SER A 208 -9.05 -22.39 -13.73
CA SER A 208 -10.30 -22.38 -14.49
C SER A 208 -11.34 -23.26 -13.80
N VAL A 209 -12.54 -22.72 -13.58
CA VAL A 209 -13.61 -23.41 -12.86
C VAL A 209 -14.17 -24.52 -13.74
N ASN A 210 -13.95 -25.77 -13.35
CA ASN A 210 -14.60 -26.92 -13.98
C ASN A 210 -15.81 -27.33 -13.14
N VAL A 211 -17.00 -27.01 -13.65
CA VAL A 211 -18.29 -27.29 -13.00
C VAL A 211 -18.92 -28.52 -13.63
N SER A 212 -19.22 -29.53 -12.81
CA SER A 212 -20.02 -30.68 -13.23
C SER A 212 -21.33 -30.71 -12.46
N ILE A 213 -22.45 -30.80 -13.17
CA ILE A 213 -23.79 -30.97 -12.58
C ILE A 213 -24.32 -32.37 -12.90
N SER A 214 -24.82 -33.05 -11.88
CA SER A 214 -25.44 -34.37 -12.00
C SER A 214 -26.76 -34.45 -11.23
N ALA A 215 -27.70 -35.27 -11.70
CA ALA A 215 -28.96 -35.55 -11.04
C ALA A 215 -29.05 -37.03 -10.67
N VAL A 216 -29.66 -37.36 -9.53
CA VAL A 216 -30.00 -38.76 -9.22
C VAL A 216 -30.96 -39.33 -10.27
N GLN A 217 -31.92 -38.50 -10.70
CA GLN A 217 -32.88 -38.81 -11.74
C GLN A 217 -33.32 -37.51 -12.44
N THR A 218 -33.36 -37.53 -13.78
CA THR A 218 -33.76 -36.36 -14.60
C THR A 218 -35.26 -36.31 -14.88
N VAL A 219 -35.96 -37.43 -14.68
CA VAL A 219 -37.42 -37.53 -14.81
C VAL A 219 -37.96 -38.06 -13.49
N VAL A 220 -38.88 -37.30 -12.88
CA VAL A 220 -39.47 -37.61 -11.57
C VAL A 220 -40.99 -37.57 -11.65
N ARG A 221 -41.66 -38.36 -10.81
CA ARG A 221 -43.12 -38.31 -10.66
C ARG A 221 -43.54 -37.28 -9.62
N GLN A 222 -44.81 -36.90 -9.66
CA GLN A 222 -45.37 -35.99 -8.66
C GLN A 222 -45.20 -36.57 -7.25
N GLY A 223 -44.59 -35.79 -6.35
CA GLY A 223 -44.33 -36.19 -4.96
C GLY A 223 -42.96 -36.87 -4.73
N GLU A 224 -42.22 -37.21 -5.79
CA GLU A 224 -40.85 -37.74 -5.65
C GLU A 224 -39.84 -36.61 -5.38
N ASN A 225 -38.72 -36.99 -4.76
CA ASN A 225 -37.64 -36.07 -4.47
C ASN A 225 -36.80 -35.77 -5.72
N VAL A 226 -36.31 -34.53 -5.83
CA VAL A 226 -35.36 -34.10 -6.85
C VAL A 226 -34.05 -33.78 -6.16
N THR A 227 -32.97 -34.45 -6.55
CA THR A 227 -31.63 -34.24 -5.99
C THR A 227 -30.65 -33.95 -7.12
N LEU A 228 -30.05 -32.76 -7.08
CA LEU A 228 -29.02 -32.29 -8.00
C LEU A 228 -27.74 -32.09 -7.19
N MET A 229 -26.60 -32.42 -7.81
CA MET A 229 -25.28 -32.25 -7.23
C MET A 229 -24.45 -31.41 -8.21
N CYS A 230 -23.92 -30.30 -7.73
CA CYS A 230 -22.98 -29.45 -8.45
C CYS A 230 -21.61 -29.60 -7.80
N THR A 231 -20.64 -30.07 -8.56
CA THR A 231 -19.27 -30.27 -8.07
C THR A 231 -18.35 -29.31 -8.82
N VAL A 232 -17.48 -28.63 -8.08
CA VAL A 232 -16.43 -27.77 -8.63
C VAL A 232 -15.08 -28.36 -8.21
N SER A 233 -14.13 -28.37 -9.14
CA SER A 233 -12.77 -28.86 -8.89
C SER A 233 -11.73 -27.79 -9.22
N GLY A 234 -10.56 -27.87 -8.56
CA GLY A 234 -9.38 -27.04 -8.83
C GLY A 234 -9.33 -25.68 -8.13
N ASN A 235 -10.39 -25.29 -7.40
CA ASN A 235 -10.45 -24.02 -6.66
C ASN A 235 -10.82 -24.29 -5.20
N GLU A 236 -10.07 -23.69 -4.28
CA GLU A 236 -10.31 -23.84 -2.84
C GLU A 236 -11.49 -22.98 -2.35
N LEU A 237 -11.64 -21.77 -2.90
CA LEU A 237 -12.72 -20.85 -2.59
C LEU A 237 -13.69 -20.77 -3.77
N VAL A 238 -14.92 -21.23 -3.57
CA VAL A 238 -15.98 -21.25 -4.58
C VAL A 238 -17.30 -20.75 -3.99
N ASN A 239 -18.06 -20.00 -4.79
CA ASN A 239 -19.40 -19.55 -4.41
C ASN A 239 -20.45 -20.26 -5.27
N PHE A 240 -21.32 -21.05 -4.64
CA PHE A 240 -22.41 -21.75 -5.32
C PHE A 240 -23.68 -20.89 -5.36
N ASN A 241 -24.21 -20.65 -6.55
CA ASN A 241 -25.52 -20.04 -6.74
C ASN A 241 -26.42 -20.96 -7.56
N TRP A 242 -27.59 -21.28 -7.01
CA TRP A 242 -28.60 -22.10 -7.66
C TRP A 242 -29.76 -21.22 -8.14
N ASP A 243 -30.10 -21.29 -9.41
CA ASP A 243 -31.34 -20.75 -9.97
C ASP A 243 -32.25 -21.91 -10.41
N TYR A 244 -33.50 -21.88 -9.95
CA TYR A 244 -34.47 -22.93 -10.20
C TYR A 244 -35.91 -22.40 -10.01
N PRO A 245 -36.93 -22.99 -10.67
CA PRO A 245 -38.28 -22.42 -10.72
C PRO A 245 -38.93 -22.16 -9.36
N ARG A 246 -38.68 -23.05 -8.39
CA ARG A 246 -39.26 -22.94 -7.04
C ARG A 246 -38.67 -21.78 -6.24
N LYS A 247 -37.40 -21.39 -6.49
CA LYS A 247 -36.77 -20.20 -5.92
C LYS A 247 -37.48 -18.93 -6.41
N GLN A 248 -37.77 -18.86 -7.71
CA GLN A 248 -38.47 -17.74 -8.34
C GLN A 248 -39.91 -17.58 -7.85
N ALA A 249 -40.55 -18.69 -7.46
CA ALA A 249 -41.87 -18.70 -6.81
C ALA A 249 -41.84 -18.36 -5.30
N GLY A 250 -40.72 -17.85 -4.78
CA GLY A 250 -40.56 -17.47 -3.36
C GLY A 250 -40.46 -18.64 -2.39
N LYS A 251 -40.25 -19.87 -2.88
CA LYS A 251 -40.17 -21.10 -2.07
C LYS A 251 -38.76 -21.68 -2.13
N ALA A 252 -37.77 -20.87 -1.75
CA ALA A 252 -36.37 -21.28 -1.73
C ALA A 252 -36.14 -22.47 -0.78
N VAL A 253 -35.15 -23.28 -1.15
CA VAL A 253 -34.58 -24.38 -0.36
C VAL A 253 -33.12 -24.03 -0.12
N GLU A 254 -32.63 -24.28 1.09
CA GLU A 254 -31.23 -24.11 1.43
C GLU A 254 -30.41 -25.26 0.82
N PRO A 255 -29.45 -24.98 -0.08
CA PRO A 255 -28.56 -25.99 -0.61
C PRO A 255 -27.52 -26.39 0.45
N VAL A 256 -27.21 -27.67 0.52
CA VAL A 256 -26.09 -28.18 1.34
C VAL A 256 -24.82 -28.07 0.52
N THR A 257 -23.76 -27.53 1.11
CA THR A 257 -22.43 -27.40 0.50
C THR A 257 -21.43 -28.14 1.37
N ASP A 258 -20.76 -29.13 0.79
CA ASP A 258 -19.74 -29.93 1.47
C ASP A 258 -18.40 -29.83 0.73
N PHE A 259 -17.31 -29.76 1.49
CA PHE A 259 -15.96 -29.86 0.95
C PHE A 259 -15.57 -31.34 0.87
N LEU A 260 -15.49 -31.86 -0.34
CA LEU A 260 -14.96 -33.20 -0.57
C LEU A 260 -13.42 -33.11 -0.59
N PRO A 261 -12.70 -33.77 0.33
CA PRO A 261 -11.25 -33.73 0.32
C PRO A 261 -10.72 -34.33 -0.98
N GLY A 262 -10.05 -33.52 -1.79
CA GLY A 262 -9.20 -33.97 -2.89
C GLY A 262 -7.94 -34.63 -2.36
N SER A 263 -7.37 -35.57 -3.11
CA SER A 263 -6.11 -36.25 -2.78
C SER A 263 -5.00 -35.26 -2.37
N PRO A 264 -4.22 -35.53 -1.31
CA PRO A 264 -3.09 -34.69 -0.95
C PRO A 264 -2.10 -34.65 -2.12
N HIS A 265 -1.66 -33.45 -2.47
CA HIS A 265 -0.55 -33.23 -3.39
C HIS A 265 0.79 -33.61 -2.74
#